data_AF-A0A151RCT8-F1
#
_entry.id   AF-A0A151RCT8-F1
#
_cell.length_a   1.000
_cell.length_b   1.000
_cell.length_c   1.000
_cell.angle_alpha   90.00
_cell.angle_beta   90.00
_cell.angle_gamma   90.00
#
_symmetry.space_group_name_H-M   'P 1'
#
loop_
_entity.id
_entity.type
_entity.pdbx_description
1 polymer ?
#
loop_
_entity_poly.entity_id
_entity_poly.type
_entity_poly.pdbx_seq_one_letter_code
_entity_poly.pdbx_strand_id
1 'polypeptide(L)'
;MTPEEWGQPIYQPKSFSRQFQPQTYTYYDYTMAWTYMLYLKPKTHSWFFWFRRGISLKFPKWFLQWFYTWGPIRELFPQEVSENFDYFKEVTTFLPNYKMITFVASQNVTWIVTWDYIFRQPYDNIPLKILSRCIKIKWWNKFDMNLISKSRIKEWAQNNSPAFLTQESKKRISRDTQFLAEKSKIMAELASATSQEEFEARLQLIRALQDDSQPEETGSSDSISTSPYLRNEDMFD
;
A
#
# COMPACT_ATOMS: atom_id res chain seq x y z
N MET A 1 15.35 7.13 2.81
CA MET A 1 16.69 7.58 2.42
C MET A 1 17.46 6.41 1.85
N THR A 2 17.47 6.32 0.53
CA THR A 2 18.40 5.47 -0.23
C THR A 2 19.79 6.13 -0.29
N PRO A 3 20.84 5.44 -0.77
CA PRO A 3 22.13 6.05 -1.05
C PRO A 3 22.03 7.24 -2.03
N GLU A 4 21.15 7.17 -3.02
CA GLU A 4 20.95 8.24 -4.01
C GLU A 4 20.29 9.46 -3.36
N GLU A 5 19.34 9.25 -2.46
CA GLU A 5 18.70 10.30 -1.66
C GLU A 5 19.63 10.89 -0.59
N TRP A 6 20.79 10.29 -0.32
CA TRP A 6 21.76 10.80 0.65
C TRP A 6 22.39 12.13 0.19
N GLY A 7 22.48 12.36 -1.12
CA GLY A 7 22.97 13.62 -1.70
C GLY A 7 24.48 13.86 -1.58
N GLN A 8 25.26 12.88 -1.13
CA GLN A 8 26.73 12.88 -1.13
C GLN A 8 27.26 11.44 -1.13
N PRO A 9 28.58 11.20 -1.30
CA PRO A 9 29.13 9.85 -1.13
C PRO A 9 28.86 9.28 0.27
N ILE A 10 28.44 8.01 0.33
CA ILE A 10 27.95 7.36 1.57
C ILE A 10 28.98 7.27 2.70
N TYR A 11 30.27 7.27 2.36
CA TYR A 11 31.38 7.24 3.31
C TYR A 11 31.76 8.63 3.83
N GLN A 12 31.27 9.71 3.19
CA GLN A 12 31.56 11.05 3.64
C GLN A 12 30.68 11.42 4.84
N PRO A 13 31.26 12.00 5.92
CA PRO A 13 30.52 12.44 7.08
C PRO A 13 29.61 13.64 6.77
N LYS A 14 28.44 13.67 7.40
CA LYS A 14 27.60 14.86 7.57
C LYS A 14 27.70 15.37 9.00
N SER A 15 27.62 16.68 9.19
CA SER A 15 27.56 17.26 10.52
C SER A 15 26.15 17.18 11.10
N PHE A 16 26.05 16.91 12.39
CA PHE A 16 24.79 17.09 13.11
C PHE A 16 24.40 18.58 13.15
N SER A 17 23.10 18.86 13.10
CA SER A 17 22.57 20.24 13.23
C SER A 17 22.65 20.77 14.66
N ARG A 18 22.83 19.88 15.64
CA ARG A 18 23.03 20.21 17.06
C ARG A 18 24.45 19.80 17.46
N GLN A 19 24.98 20.42 18.51
CA GLN A 19 26.26 20.02 19.06
C GLN A 19 26.17 18.59 19.61
N PHE A 20 27.05 17.71 19.12
CA PHE A 20 27.11 16.31 19.51
C PHE A 20 28.57 15.82 19.42
N GLN A 21 28.93 14.77 20.16
CA GLN A 21 30.23 14.13 20.06
C GLN A 21 30.06 12.63 19.74
N PRO A 22 30.59 12.17 18.57
CA PRO A 22 31.26 12.93 17.51
C PRO A 22 30.31 13.89 16.76
N GLN A 23 30.81 15.02 16.25
CA GLN A 23 29.97 16.05 15.59
C GLN A 23 29.44 15.61 14.20
N THR A 24 29.86 14.43 13.74
CA THR A 24 29.57 13.94 12.40
C THR A 24 29.05 12.51 12.40
N TYR A 25 28.37 12.14 11.31
CA TYR A 25 27.84 10.79 11.06
C TYR A 25 27.82 10.50 9.55
N THR A 26 28.04 9.24 9.18
CA THR A 26 27.98 8.75 7.81
C THR A 26 26.60 8.19 7.46
N TYR A 27 26.40 7.79 6.20
CA TYR A 27 25.20 7.07 5.81
C TYR A 27 25.06 5.73 6.56
N TYR A 28 26.18 5.06 6.82
CA TYR A 28 26.19 3.80 7.58
C TYR A 28 25.75 4.02 9.03
N ASP A 29 26.24 5.10 9.66
CA ASP A 29 25.81 5.47 11.01
C ASP A 29 24.30 5.76 11.04
N TYR A 30 23.79 6.49 10.03
CA TYR A 30 22.36 6.75 9.89
C TYR A 30 21.52 5.46 9.79
N THR A 31 21.90 4.52 8.93
CA THR A 31 21.14 3.28 8.76
C THR A 31 21.22 2.38 9.99
N MET A 32 22.38 2.31 10.65
CA MET A 32 22.59 1.52 11.87
C MET A 32 21.91 2.13 13.11
N ALA A 33 21.78 3.46 13.18
CA ALA A 33 21.15 4.15 14.30
C ALA A 33 19.73 3.64 14.60
N TRP A 34 18.96 3.27 13.56
CA TRP A 34 17.62 2.68 13.71
C TRP A 34 17.62 1.40 14.53
N THR A 35 18.64 0.55 14.38
CA THR A 35 18.78 -0.68 15.16
C THR A 35 19.38 -0.39 16.54
N TYR A 36 20.42 0.43 16.59
CA TYR A 36 21.15 0.72 17.83
C TYR A 36 20.31 1.49 18.84
N MET A 37 19.41 2.36 18.40
CA MET A 37 18.45 3.03 19.27
C MET A 37 17.65 2.01 20.08
N LEU A 38 17.24 0.90 19.46
CA LEU A 38 16.46 -0.14 20.13
C LEU A 38 17.25 -0.88 21.21
N TYR A 39 18.58 -0.86 21.14
CA TYR A 39 19.48 -1.51 22.08
C TYR A 39 19.98 -0.61 23.22
N LEU A 40 19.72 0.71 23.19
CA LEU A 40 20.31 1.66 24.13
C LEU A 40 19.97 1.39 25.60
N LYS A 41 18.86 0.71 25.89
CA LYS A 41 18.45 0.41 27.27
C LYS A 41 18.63 -1.08 27.57
N PRO A 42 19.49 -1.46 28.53
CA PRO A 42 19.75 -2.86 28.87
C PRO A 42 18.64 -3.54 29.70
N LYS A 43 17.57 -2.81 30.08
CA LYS A 43 16.43 -3.32 30.86
C LYS A 43 15.24 -3.64 29.95
N THR A 44 14.19 -4.27 30.50
CA THR A 44 12.92 -4.57 29.82
C THR A 44 12.26 -3.30 29.28
N HIS A 45 12.58 -2.97 28.04
CA HIS A 45 11.97 -1.86 27.32
C HIS A 45 11.15 -2.42 26.16
N SER A 46 10.02 -1.77 25.90
CA SER A 46 9.16 -2.11 24.77
C SER A 46 9.02 -0.87 23.91
N TRP A 47 9.08 -1.07 22.60
CA TRP A 47 8.94 -0.05 21.59
C TRP A 47 7.57 -0.19 20.94
N PHE A 48 6.89 0.93 20.78
CA PHE A 48 5.63 1.02 20.07
C PHE A 48 5.88 1.58 18.68
N PHE A 49 5.53 0.83 17.64
CA PHE A 49 5.76 1.21 16.25
C PHE A 49 4.45 1.43 15.50
N TRP A 50 4.38 2.57 14.82
CA TRP A 50 3.39 2.86 13.79
C TRP A 50 4.05 3.61 12.64
N PHE A 51 3.38 3.64 11.49
CA PHE A 51 3.71 4.57 10.42
C PHE A 51 2.75 5.76 10.45
N ARG A 52 3.28 6.96 10.18
CA ARG A 52 2.45 8.14 9.99
C ARG A 52 1.68 8.01 8.67
N ARG A 53 0.43 8.47 8.64
CA ARG A 53 -0.37 8.55 7.41
C ARG A 53 0.30 9.45 6.36
N GLY A 54 0.17 9.06 5.08
CA GLY A 54 0.66 9.85 3.95
C GLY A 54 2.17 9.81 3.72
N ILE A 55 2.89 8.87 4.34
CA ILE A 55 4.31 8.67 4.03
C ILE A 55 4.50 8.07 2.63
N SER A 56 5.66 8.33 2.04
CA SER A 56 6.09 7.61 0.84
C SER A 56 6.21 6.11 1.14
N LEU A 57 5.62 5.29 0.27
CA LEU A 57 5.72 3.82 0.32
C LEU A 57 6.95 3.28 -0.43
N LYS A 58 7.86 4.17 -0.84
CA LYS A 58 9.15 3.80 -1.44
C LYS A 58 10.17 3.56 -0.33
N PHE A 59 10.19 2.34 0.19
CA PHE A 59 11.11 1.97 1.27
C PHE A 59 12.49 1.57 0.73
N PRO A 60 13.59 2.09 1.29
CA PRO A 60 14.94 1.66 0.91
C PRO A 60 15.20 0.23 1.39
N LYS A 61 16.06 -0.51 0.67
CA LYS A 61 16.35 -1.93 0.96
C LYS A 61 16.84 -2.18 2.39
N TRP A 62 17.68 -1.29 2.94
CA TRP A 62 18.17 -1.43 4.32
C TRP A 62 17.02 -1.33 5.35
N PHE A 63 16.03 -0.46 5.09
CA PHE A 63 14.88 -0.31 5.98
C PHE A 63 13.95 -1.51 5.85
N LEU A 64 13.83 -2.08 4.65
CA LEU A 64 13.13 -3.34 4.46
C LEU A 64 13.78 -4.48 5.27
N GLN A 65 15.12 -4.58 5.27
CA GLN A 65 15.84 -5.55 6.10
C GLN A 65 15.61 -5.31 7.59
N TRP A 66 15.65 -4.05 8.03
CA TRP A 66 15.32 -3.67 9.40
C TRP A 66 13.88 -4.09 9.74
N PHE A 67 12.92 -3.83 8.84
CA PHE A 67 11.52 -4.20 9.02
C PHE A 67 11.30 -5.71 9.08
N TYR A 68 12.06 -6.53 8.34
CA TYR A 68 11.98 -7.99 8.52
C TYR A 68 12.50 -8.48 9.88
N THR A 69 13.36 -7.69 10.53
CA THR A 69 13.90 -8.01 11.85
C THR A 69 13.01 -7.52 12.98
N TRP A 70 12.42 -6.33 12.82
CA TRP A 70 11.73 -5.59 13.87
C TRP A 70 10.24 -5.36 13.62
N GLY A 71 9.75 -5.65 12.41
CA GLY A 71 8.37 -5.47 12.01
C GLY A 71 7.43 -6.51 12.62
N PRO A 72 6.13 -6.39 12.38
CA PRO A 72 5.16 -7.37 12.82
C PRO A 72 5.30 -8.68 12.04
N ILE A 73 4.95 -9.78 12.70
CA ILE A 73 4.97 -11.13 12.16
C ILE A 73 3.52 -11.55 11.88
N ARG A 74 3.26 -12.13 10.71
CA ARG A 74 1.91 -12.47 10.25
C ARG A 74 1.21 -13.46 11.19
N GLU A 75 1.96 -14.41 11.73
CA GLU A 75 1.49 -15.45 12.65
C GLU A 75 0.93 -14.88 13.96
N LEU A 76 1.25 -13.62 14.27
CA LEU A 76 0.75 -12.92 15.46
C LEU A 76 -0.45 -12.01 15.16
N PHE A 77 -0.88 -11.92 13.90
CA PHE A 77 -2.06 -11.15 13.53
C PHE A 77 -3.34 -11.83 13.99
N PRO A 78 -4.34 -11.07 14.47
CA PRO A 78 -5.71 -11.57 14.55
C PRO A 78 -6.17 -12.09 13.19
N GLN A 79 -7.06 -13.09 13.20
CA GLN A 79 -7.54 -13.74 11.98
C GLN A 79 -8.04 -12.73 10.94
N GLU A 80 -8.87 -11.77 11.36
CA GLU A 80 -9.41 -10.72 10.51
C GLU A 80 -8.31 -9.88 9.81
N VAL A 81 -7.24 -9.53 10.53
CA VAL A 81 -6.11 -8.78 9.94
C VAL A 81 -5.35 -9.64 8.94
N SER A 82 -5.19 -10.94 9.21
CA SER A 82 -4.54 -11.88 8.29
C SER A 82 -5.35 -12.04 6.99
N GLU A 83 -6.67 -12.15 7.08
CA GLU A 83 -7.57 -12.22 5.93
C GLU A 83 -7.56 -10.91 5.12
N ASN A 84 -7.56 -9.77 5.79
CA ASN A 84 -7.46 -8.46 5.14
C ASN A 84 -6.09 -8.25 4.49
N PHE A 85 -5.02 -8.80 5.06
CA PHE A 85 -3.70 -8.84 4.41
C PHE A 85 -3.71 -9.72 3.16
N ASP A 86 -4.38 -10.87 3.17
CA ASP A 86 -4.55 -11.70 1.98
C ASP A 86 -5.28 -10.93 0.87
N TYR A 87 -6.40 -10.30 1.20
CA TYR A 87 -7.13 -9.44 0.27
C TYR A 87 -6.25 -8.29 -0.27
N PHE A 88 -5.48 -7.63 0.60
CA PHE A 88 -4.53 -6.59 0.20
C PHE A 88 -3.52 -7.11 -0.83
N LYS A 89 -2.99 -8.33 -0.66
CA LYS A 89 -2.04 -8.92 -1.62
C LYS A 89 -2.68 -9.18 -2.99
N GLU A 90 -3.98 -9.46 -3.05
CA GLU A 90 -4.71 -9.71 -4.30
C GLU A 90 -4.99 -8.41 -5.06
N VAL A 91 -5.40 -7.35 -4.36
CA VAL A 91 -5.79 -6.09 -4.99
C VAL A 91 -4.62 -5.15 -5.29
N THR A 92 -3.42 -5.45 -4.78
CA THR A 92 -2.23 -4.62 -4.98
C THR A 92 -1.13 -5.33 -5.76
N THR A 93 -0.34 -4.53 -6.50
CA THR A 93 0.74 -5.02 -7.37
C THR A 93 2.14 -4.79 -6.80
N PHE A 94 2.25 -4.51 -5.49
CA PHE A 94 3.55 -4.37 -4.85
C PHE A 94 4.37 -5.65 -4.97
N LEU A 95 5.70 -5.49 -5.08
CA LEU A 95 6.63 -6.62 -5.09
C LEU A 95 6.40 -7.50 -3.85
N PRO A 96 6.51 -8.84 -3.95
CA PRO A 96 6.26 -9.77 -2.84
C PRO A 96 6.95 -9.35 -1.54
N ASN A 97 8.23 -8.99 -1.62
CA ASN A 97 9.04 -8.61 -0.47
C ASN A 97 8.65 -7.24 0.13
N TYR A 98 7.80 -6.46 -0.53
CA TYR A 98 7.31 -5.17 -0.05
C TYR A 98 5.85 -5.22 0.41
N LYS A 99 5.10 -6.28 0.12
CA LYS A 99 3.66 -6.33 0.43
C LYS A 99 3.38 -6.13 1.92
N MET A 100 4.15 -6.77 2.80
CA MET A 100 3.95 -6.67 4.25
C MET A 100 4.21 -5.26 4.78
N ILE A 101 5.36 -4.65 4.46
CA ILE A 101 5.68 -3.30 4.93
C ILE A 101 4.71 -2.27 4.36
N THR A 102 4.29 -2.43 3.10
CA THR A 102 3.33 -1.52 2.48
C THR A 102 1.93 -1.68 3.07
N PHE A 103 1.48 -2.90 3.34
CA PHE A 103 0.24 -3.14 4.07
C PHE A 103 0.28 -2.46 5.44
N VAL A 104 1.34 -2.72 6.20
CA VAL A 104 1.50 -2.18 7.56
C VAL A 104 1.54 -0.65 7.56
N ALA A 105 2.26 -0.05 6.60
CA ALA A 105 2.36 1.40 6.47
C ALA A 105 1.05 2.05 5.98
N SER A 106 0.40 1.47 4.98
CA SER A 106 -0.82 2.04 4.38
C SER A 106 -2.03 1.92 5.30
N GLN A 107 -2.14 0.82 6.03
CA GLN A 107 -3.27 0.53 6.92
C GLN A 107 -3.02 0.97 8.37
N ASN A 108 -1.90 1.66 8.64
CA ASN A 108 -1.45 2.10 9.97
C ASN A 108 -1.38 0.98 11.01
N VAL A 109 -1.05 -0.24 10.57
CA VAL A 109 -0.88 -1.38 11.48
C VAL A 109 0.18 -1.02 12.51
N THR A 110 -0.18 -1.26 13.76
CA THR A 110 0.62 -0.88 14.92
C THR A 110 1.04 -2.14 15.68
N TRP A 111 2.29 -2.18 16.11
CA TRP A 111 2.83 -3.33 16.82
C TRP A 111 3.80 -2.93 17.93
N ILE A 112 3.96 -3.82 18.89
CA ILE A 112 4.90 -3.67 20.01
C ILE A 112 6.07 -4.60 19.77
N VAL A 113 7.28 -4.10 20.03
CA VAL A 113 8.50 -4.90 19.99
C VAL A 113 9.23 -4.79 21.31
N THR A 114 9.71 -5.90 21.81
CA THR A 114 10.69 -5.95 22.89
C THR A 114 11.78 -6.94 22.52
N TRP A 115 12.85 -6.97 23.30
CA TRP A 115 13.88 -7.98 23.16
C TRP A 115 14.39 -8.38 24.54
N ASP A 116 14.88 -9.60 24.61
CA ASP A 116 15.37 -10.21 25.84
C ASP A 116 16.68 -10.96 25.56
N TYR A 117 17.44 -11.27 26.59
CA TYR A 117 18.61 -12.14 26.46
C TYR A 117 18.22 -13.58 26.73
N ILE A 118 18.64 -14.48 25.83
CA ILE A 118 18.46 -15.92 25.97
C ILE A 118 19.79 -16.63 25.77
N PHE A 119 20.02 -17.70 26.52
CA PHE A 119 21.11 -18.61 26.25
C PHE A 119 20.68 -19.60 25.19
N ARG A 120 21.44 -19.70 24.10
CA ARG A 120 21.26 -20.72 23.06
C ARG A 120 22.43 -21.69 23.11
N GLN A 121 22.14 -22.97 22.94
CA GLN A 121 23.15 -24.00 22.71
C GLN A 121 22.99 -24.46 21.26
N PRO A 122 23.77 -23.90 20.32
CA PRO A 122 23.60 -24.18 18.90
C PRO A 122 24.12 -25.56 18.49
N TYR A 123 24.89 -26.23 19.35
CA TYR A 123 25.50 -27.53 19.08
C TYR A 123 25.19 -28.48 20.24
N ASP A 124 24.53 -29.59 19.95
CA ASP A 124 24.12 -30.57 20.97
C ASP A 124 25.31 -31.21 21.69
N ASN A 125 26.42 -31.41 20.97
CA ASN A 125 27.60 -32.14 21.46
C ASN A 125 28.72 -31.23 21.99
N ILE A 126 28.52 -29.91 22.04
CA ILE A 126 29.52 -28.95 22.52
C ILE A 126 28.89 -28.16 23.66
N PRO A 127 29.51 -28.08 24.85
CA PRO A 127 28.99 -27.34 26.00
C PRO A 127 29.19 -25.81 25.85
N LEU A 128 29.02 -25.27 24.64
CA LEU A 128 29.13 -23.86 24.34
C LEU A 128 27.74 -23.21 24.41
N LYS A 129 27.56 -22.30 25.38
CA LYS A 129 26.35 -21.47 25.49
C LYS A 129 26.63 -20.09 24.92
N ILE A 130 25.79 -19.65 23.99
CA ILE A 130 25.86 -18.33 23.38
C ILE A 130 24.76 -17.45 23.96
N LEU A 131 25.14 -16.32 24.55
CA LEU A 131 24.20 -15.27 24.92
C LEU A 131 23.71 -14.58 23.64
N SER A 132 22.41 -14.72 23.35
CA SER A 132 21.78 -14.18 22.15
C SER A 132 20.63 -13.25 22.53
N ARG A 133 20.36 -12.24 21.70
CA ARG A 133 19.12 -11.45 21.83
C ARG A 133 17.97 -12.19 21.14
N CYS A 134 16.84 -12.27 21.82
CA CYS A 134 15.58 -12.77 21.28
C CYS A 134 14.62 -11.60 21.13
N ILE A 135 14.27 -11.27 19.89
CA ILE A 135 13.25 -10.28 19.58
C ILE A 135 11.88 -10.92 19.81
N LYS A 136 11.03 -10.23 20.56
CA LYS A 136 9.65 -10.63 20.84
C LYS A 136 8.74 -9.54 20.27
N ILE A 137 7.78 -9.95 19.45
CA ILE A 137 6.82 -9.06 18.81
C ILE A 137 5.44 -9.35 19.38
N LYS A 138 4.61 -8.32 19.49
CA LYS A 138 3.23 -8.44 19.97
C LYS A 138 2.32 -7.53 19.16
N TRP A 139 1.16 -8.06 18.74
CA TRP A 139 0.08 -7.28 18.15
C TRP A 139 -0.49 -6.26 19.15
N TRP A 140 -0.83 -5.06 18.68
CA TRP A 140 -1.51 -4.07 19.52
C TRP A 140 -3.00 -4.39 19.66
N ASN A 141 -3.42 -4.90 20.81
CA ASN A 141 -4.78 -5.38 21.04
C ASN A 141 -5.85 -4.28 21.07
N LYS A 142 -5.47 -3.01 21.25
CA LYS A 142 -6.40 -1.87 21.13
C LYS A 142 -6.44 -1.25 19.73
N PHE A 143 -5.95 -1.98 18.74
CA PHE A 143 -6.00 -1.53 17.36
C PHE A 143 -7.46 -1.51 16.86
N ASP A 144 -7.89 -0.39 16.25
CA ASP A 144 -9.21 -0.26 15.67
C ASP A 144 -9.30 -1.05 14.35
N MET A 145 -9.97 -2.19 14.40
CA MET A 145 -10.13 -3.10 13.26
C MET A 145 -10.88 -2.47 12.08
N ASN A 146 -11.72 -1.46 12.34
CA ASN A 146 -12.43 -0.72 11.29
C ASN A 146 -11.48 -0.01 10.33
N LEU A 147 -10.24 0.26 10.75
CA LEU A 147 -9.20 0.87 9.91
C LEU A 147 -8.69 -0.06 8.80
N ILE A 148 -8.89 -1.38 8.91
CA ILE A 148 -8.33 -2.39 7.99
C ILE A 148 -9.45 -3.14 7.23
N SER A 149 -10.67 -2.62 7.20
CA SER A 149 -11.76 -3.25 6.45
C SER A 149 -11.44 -3.42 4.96
N LYS A 150 -11.97 -4.48 4.33
CA LYS A 150 -11.78 -4.75 2.89
C LYS A 150 -12.24 -3.57 2.02
N SER A 151 -13.32 -2.88 2.41
CA SER A 151 -13.81 -1.69 1.71
C SER A 151 -12.77 -0.57 1.72
N ARG A 152 -12.16 -0.26 2.87
CA ARG A 152 -11.09 0.73 2.99
C ARG A 152 -9.84 0.34 2.22
N ILE A 153 -9.44 -0.93 2.27
CA ILE A 153 -8.29 -1.42 1.49
C ILE A 153 -8.55 -1.24 0.00
N LYS A 154 -9.76 -1.54 -0.46
CA LYS A 154 -10.17 -1.36 -1.85
C LYS A 154 -10.12 0.10 -2.28
N GLU A 155 -10.75 0.99 -1.51
CA GLU A 155 -10.75 2.43 -1.76
C GLU A 155 -9.32 3.00 -1.78
N TRP A 156 -8.51 2.62 -0.79
CA TRP A 156 -7.12 3.01 -0.73
C TRP A 156 -6.32 2.52 -1.95
N ALA A 157 -6.52 1.26 -2.36
CA ALA A 157 -5.86 0.67 -3.51
C ALA A 157 -6.27 1.36 -4.82
N GLN A 158 -7.52 1.77 -4.97
CA GLN A 158 -7.99 2.55 -6.12
C GLN A 158 -7.26 3.89 -6.25
N ASN A 159 -7.06 4.58 -5.12
CA ASN A 159 -6.43 5.89 -5.08
C ASN A 159 -4.89 5.85 -5.16
N ASN A 160 -4.25 4.74 -4.76
CA ASN A 160 -2.80 4.68 -4.57
C ASN A 160 -2.09 3.60 -5.39
N SER A 161 -2.81 2.69 -6.06
CA SER A 161 -2.20 1.67 -6.92
C SER A 161 -2.09 2.17 -8.37
N PRO A 162 -0.88 2.25 -8.95
CA PRO A 162 -0.69 2.58 -10.37
C PRO A 162 -1.44 1.62 -11.30
N ALA A 163 -1.74 0.40 -10.83
CA ALA A 163 -2.39 -0.66 -11.60
C ALA A 163 -3.91 -0.50 -11.73
N PHE A 164 -4.59 0.14 -10.76
CA PHE A 164 -6.05 0.33 -10.85
C PHE A 164 -6.39 1.37 -11.92
N LEU A 165 -5.60 2.45 -12.00
CA LEU A 165 -5.66 3.41 -13.11
C LEU A 165 -5.44 2.73 -14.47
N THR A 166 -4.55 1.72 -14.56
CA THR A 166 -4.30 1.00 -15.82
C THR A 166 -5.35 -0.05 -16.17
N GLN A 167 -5.98 -0.70 -15.19
CA GLN A 167 -7.10 -1.62 -15.46
C GLN A 167 -8.39 -0.87 -15.81
N GLU A 168 -8.65 0.25 -15.16
CA GLU A 168 -9.82 1.09 -15.43
C GLU A 168 -9.69 1.84 -16.76
N SER A 169 -8.50 2.35 -17.08
CA SER A 169 -8.20 2.86 -18.43
C SER A 169 -8.25 1.77 -19.50
N LYS A 170 -7.73 0.56 -19.27
CA LYS A 170 -7.89 -0.55 -20.22
C LYS A 170 -9.35 -0.96 -20.43
N LYS A 171 -10.17 -0.96 -19.37
CA LYS A 171 -11.62 -1.20 -19.47
C LYS A 171 -12.34 -0.07 -20.22
N ARG A 172 -11.96 1.20 -19.99
CA ARG A 172 -12.46 2.35 -20.76
C ARG A 172 -12.06 2.25 -22.23
N ILE A 173 -10.78 2.05 -22.53
CA ILE A 173 -10.27 1.87 -23.90
C ILE A 173 -10.99 0.72 -24.60
N SER A 174 -11.22 -0.41 -23.92
CA SER A 174 -11.98 -1.54 -24.48
C SER A 174 -13.43 -1.18 -24.81
N ARG A 175 -14.11 -0.40 -23.95
CA ARG A 175 -15.49 0.08 -24.21
C ARG A 175 -15.52 1.11 -25.34
N ASP A 176 -14.58 2.04 -25.35
CA ASP A 176 -14.47 3.06 -26.38
C ASP A 176 -14.17 2.41 -27.75
N THR A 177 -13.34 1.37 -27.78
CA THR A 177 -13.06 0.61 -29.00
C THR A 177 -14.29 -0.16 -29.50
N GLN A 178 -15.07 -0.76 -28.59
CA GLN A 178 -16.33 -1.42 -28.94
C GLN A 178 -17.35 -0.42 -29.51
N PHE A 179 -17.51 0.73 -28.86
CA PHE A 179 -18.38 1.80 -29.32
C PHE A 179 -17.97 2.35 -30.69
N LEU A 180 -16.66 2.58 -30.91
CA LEU A 180 -16.17 3.06 -32.21
C LEU A 180 -16.37 2.03 -33.33
N ALA A 181 -16.20 0.74 -33.04
CA ALA A 181 -16.46 -0.32 -34.00
C ALA A 181 -17.95 -0.39 -34.39
N GLU A 182 -18.83 -0.28 -33.40
CA GLU A 182 -20.28 -0.26 -33.62
C GLU A 182 -20.73 0.99 -34.39
N LYS A 183 -20.22 2.17 -34.01
CA LYS A 183 -20.43 3.42 -34.75
C LYS A 183 -19.96 3.31 -36.20
N SER A 184 -18.78 2.72 -36.43
CA SER A 184 -18.25 2.53 -37.79
C SER A 184 -19.12 1.60 -38.62
N LYS A 185 -19.65 0.53 -38.02
CA LYS A 185 -20.57 -0.40 -38.69
C LYS A 185 -21.86 0.31 -39.11
N ILE A 186 -22.48 1.05 -38.19
CA ILE A 186 -23.70 1.81 -38.45
C ILE A 186 -23.48 2.86 -39.54
N MET A 187 -22.37 3.60 -39.50
CA MET A 187 -22.06 4.60 -40.53
C MET A 187 -21.84 3.95 -41.91
N ALA A 188 -21.17 2.79 -41.98
CA ALA A 188 -20.97 2.09 -43.25
C ALA A 188 -22.31 1.62 -43.85
N GLU A 189 -23.20 1.09 -43.00
CA GLU A 189 -24.51 0.58 -43.40
C GLU A 189 -25.48 1.71 -43.82
N LEU A 190 -25.38 2.88 -43.19
CA LEU A 190 -26.07 4.09 -43.62
C LEU A 190 -25.50 4.65 -44.93
N ALA A 191 -24.17 4.67 -45.08
CA ALA A 191 -23.51 5.19 -46.26
C ALA A 191 -23.69 4.32 -47.51
N SER A 192 -24.00 3.02 -47.35
CA SER A 192 -24.32 2.12 -48.46
C SER A 192 -25.75 2.27 -48.99
N ALA A 193 -26.55 3.23 -48.49
CA ALA A 193 -27.88 3.51 -49.03
C ALA A 193 -27.75 4.35 -50.30
N THR A 194 -28.45 3.96 -51.36
CA THR A 194 -28.35 4.62 -52.68
C THR A 194 -29.56 5.48 -53.03
N SER A 195 -30.59 5.45 -52.17
CA SER A 195 -31.80 6.25 -52.27
C SER A 195 -32.23 6.77 -50.90
N GLN A 196 -33.02 7.84 -50.87
CA GLN A 196 -33.48 8.45 -49.64
C GLN A 196 -34.42 7.52 -48.84
N GLU A 197 -35.27 6.77 -49.53
CA GLU A 197 -36.18 5.79 -48.92
C GLU A 197 -35.42 4.63 -48.26
N GLU A 198 -34.35 4.15 -48.90
CA GLU A 198 -33.48 3.11 -48.35
C GLU A 198 -32.71 3.59 -47.12
N PHE A 199 -32.29 4.87 -47.11
CA PHE A 199 -31.63 5.48 -45.96
C PHE A 199 -32.56 5.60 -44.75
N GLU A 200 -33.79 6.05 -44.96
CA GLU A 200 -34.80 6.19 -43.90
C GLU A 200 -35.23 4.84 -43.32
N ALA A 201 -35.37 3.80 -44.17
CA ALA A 201 -35.67 2.44 -43.73
C ALA A 201 -34.54 1.86 -42.84
N ARG A 202 -33.27 2.09 -43.20
CA ARG A 202 -32.12 1.63 -42.40
C ARG A 202 -32.02 2.35 -41.05
N LEU A 203 -32.32 3.65 -41.00
CA LEU A 203 -32.37 4.41 -39.74
C LEU A 203 -33.45 3.89 -38.78
N GLN A 204 -34.63 3.53 -39.30
CA GLN A 204 -35.71 2.98 -38.47
C GLN A 204 -35.34 1.61 -37.90
N LEU A 205 -34.68 0.75 -38.69
CA LEU A 205 -34.21 -0.55 -38.23
C LEU A 205 -33.17 -0.44 -37.11
N ILE A 206 -32.22 0.49 -37.23
CA ILE A 206 -31.19 0.74 -36.20
C ILE A 206 -31.82 1.22 -34.89
N ARG A 207 -32.82 2.11 -34.95
CA ARG A 207 -33.54 2.59 -33.75
C ARG A 207 -34.32 1.47 -33.07
N ALA A 208 -35.01 0.63 -33.85
CA ALA A 208 -35.77 -0.50 -33.32
C ALA A 208 -34.87 -1.53 -32.60
N LEU A 209 -33.64 -1.74 -33.08
CA LEU A 209 -32.65 -2.62 -32.44
C LEU A 209 -32.07 -2.05 -31.13
N GLN A 210 -32.09 -0.73 -30.94
CA GLN A 210 -31.60 -0.09 -29.71
C GLN A 210 -32.65 -0.12 -28.58
N ASP A 211 -33.93 0.07 -28.89
CA ASP A 211 -35.03 0.04 -27.90
C ASP A 211 -35.22 -1.33 -27.23
N ASP A 212 -34.80 -2.42 -27.87
CA ASP A 212 -34.97 -3.78 -27.34
C ASP A 212 -33.88 -4.18 -26.30
N SER A 213 -32.93 -3.29 -25.98
CA SER A 213 -31.68 -3.66 -25.28
C SER A 213 -31.38 -3.00 -23.93
N GLN A 214 -32.20 -2.09 -23.38
CA GLN A 214 -32.05 -1.59 -21.99
C GLN A 214 -33.39 -1.13 -21.37
N PRO A 215 -33.68 -1.45 -20.09
CA PRO A 215 -34.63 -0.69 -19.27
C PRO A 215 -34.03 0.68 -18.87
N GLU A 216 -34.86 1.71 -18.86
CA GLU A 216 -34.52 3.06 -18.42
C GLU A 216 -34.03 3.11 -16.96
N GLU A 217 -32.82 3.61 -16.73
CA GLU A 217 -32.46 4.27 -15.48
C GLU A 217 -32.10 5.73 -15.77
N THR A 218 -33.01 6.62 -15.35
CA THR A 218 -32.87 8.07 -15.39
C THR A 218 -31.75 8.52 -14.45
N GLY A 219 -30.73 9.16 -15.02
CA GLY A 219 -29.66 9.80 -14.26
C GLY A 219 -30.14 11.07 -13.56
N SER A 220 -29.74 11.22 -12.29
CA SER A 220 -29.65 12.53 -11.64
C SER A 220 -28.19 12.76 -11.25
N SER A 221 -27.58 13.73 -11.94
CA SER A 221 -26.25 14.25 -11.68
C SER A 221 -26.41 15.46 -10.78
N ASP A 222 -25.93 15.37 -9.54
CA ASP A 222 -25.69 16.55 -8.71
C ASP A 222 -24.29 16.59 -8.11
N SER A 223 -23.56 17.57 -8.66
CA SER A 223 -22.63 18.51 -8.04
C SER A 223 -21.73 18.11 -6.85
N ILE A 224 -20.45 18.41 -7.11
CA ILE A 224 -19.31 18.59 -6.22
C ILE A 224 -19.70 19.20 -4.86
N SER A 225 -19.38 18.49 -3.78
CA SER A 225 -19.25 19.08 -2.45
C SER A 225 -17.93 18.64 -1.84
N THR A 226 -16.99 19.57 -1.79
CA THR A 226 -15.80 19.55 -0.95
C THR A 226 -16.20 19.28 0.49
N SER A 227 -15.66 18.21 1.10
CA SER A 227 -15.64 18.11 2.55
C SER A 227 -14.20 18.02 3.08
N PRO A 228 -13.86 18.87 4.07
CA PRO A 228 -12.64 18.78 4.88
C PRO A 228 -12.80 17.62 5.89
N TYR A 229 -11.94 17.52 6.91
CA TYR A 229 -11.97 16.54 8.03
C TYR A 229 -11.06 15.30 7.84
N LEU A 230 -10.25 14.82 8.81
CA LEU A 230 -10.14 15.07 10.25
C LEU A 230 -8.68 15.16 10.72
N ARG A 231 -8.48 15.96 11.76
CA ARG A 231 -7.27 16.06 12.59
C ARG A 231 -7.11 14.76 13.40
N ASN A 232 -5.88 14.26 13.51
CA ASN A 232 -5.56 12.94 14.10
C ASN A 232 -5.65 12.88 15.64
N GLU A 233 -6.61 13.56 16.27
CA GLU A 233 -6.75 13.57 17.73
C GLU A 233 -7.63 12.40 18.24
N ASP A 234 -8.50 11.82 17.40
CA ASP A 234 -9.49 10.80 17.83
C ASP A 234 -8.95 9.35 17.92
N MET A 235 -7.62 9.13 17.88
CA MET A 235 -7.04 7.79 18.08
C MET A 235 -6.70 7.51 19.55
N PHE A 236 -6.98 8.46 20.45
CA PHE A 236 -6.63 8.41 21.86
C PHE A 236 -7.78 8.93 22.73
N ASP A 237 -8.94 8.28 22.63
CA ASP A 237 -9.94 8.23 23.71
C ASP A 237 -10.42 6.78 23.91
#